data_AF-A0A965VZF3-F1
#
_entry.id   AF-A0A965VZF3-F1
#
_cell.length_a   1.000
_cell.length_b   1.000
_cell.length_c   1.000
_cell.angle_alpha   90.00
_cell.angle_beta   90.00
_cell.angle_gamma   90.00
#
_symmetry.space_group_name_H-M   'P 1'
#
loop_
_entity.id
_entity.type
_entity.pdbx_description
1 polymer ?
#
loop_
_entity_poly.entity_id
_entity_poly.type
_entity_poly.pdbx_seq_one_letter_code
_entity_poly.pdbx_strand_id
1 'polypeptide(L)'
;MKNSQIVASIFCFFLGTTLLAQTTISTVAEMKKVTVFFTGAQIQHEGKLDLKPGKQEIVFQKLTDFIDPNTVQVKAQGDLTILSVRTRKNYEDLKIGSEQMKSLNEKRKALKSNDQTLRDEYTILETDKNLLMRNRDLKGYNDGLKMSELKDALLLCIKN
;
A
#
# COMPACT_ATOMS: atom_id res chain seq x y z
N MET A 1 -18.92 46.39 -47.45
CA MET A 1 -17.50 46.06 -47.15
C MET A 1 -17.06 46.39 -45.73
N LYS A 2 -17.62 47.41 -45.04
CA LYS A 2 -17.21 47.79 -43.66
C LYS A 2 -17.55 46.72 -42.60
N ASN A 3 -18.66 46.00 -42.72
CA ASN A 3 -19.09 45.00 -41.73
C ASN A 3 -18.25 43.70 -41.76
N SER A 4 -17.70 43.34 -42.92
CA SER A 4 -16.81 42.16 -43.06
C SER A 4 -15.46 42.37 -42.36
N GLN A 5 -14.94 43.61 -42.40
CA GLN A 5 -13.68 43.98 -41.72
C GLN A 5 -13.82 43.99 -40.18
N ILE A 6 -15.01 44.30 -39.67
CA ILE A 6 -15.30 44.28 -38.22
C ILE A 6 -15.36 42.84 -37.70
N VAL A 7 -15.98 41.92 -38.47
CA VAL A 7 -16.05 40.49 -38.10
C VAL A 7 -14.66 39.85 -38.13
N ALA A 8 -13.81 40.22 -39.09
CA ALA A 8 -12.42 39.75 -39.15
C ALA A 8 -11.56 40.26 -37.97
N SER A 9 -11.77 41.51 -37.52
CA SER A 9 -11.06 42.05 -36.34
C SER A 9 -11.49 41.40 -35.03
N ILE A 10 -12.76 41.05 -34.87
CA ILE A 10 -13.27 40.33 -33.68
C ILE A 10 -12.72 38.90 -33.65
N PHE A 11 -12.59 38.24 -34.81
CA PHE A 11 -12.01 36.90 -34.91
C PHE A 11 -10.50 36.87 -34.59
N CYS A 12 -9.76 37.94 -34.91
CA CYS A 12 -8.34 38.08 -34.54
C CYS A 12 -8.12 38.30 -33.04
N PHE A 13 -9.05 38.93 -32.33
CA PHE A 13 -8.91 39.15 -30.88
C PHE A 13 -9.10 37.85 -30.08
N PHE A 14 -9.85 36.87 -30.61
CA PHE A 14 -10.06 35.58 -29.94
C PHE A 14 -8.86 34.63 -30.06
N LEU A 15 -7.99 34.81 -31.05
CA LEU A 15 -6.81 33.95 -31.29
C LEU A 15 -5.60 34.26 -30.39
N GLY A 16 -5.62 35.39 -29.66
CA GLY A 16 -4.46 35.86 -28.88
C GLY A 16 -4.33 35.33 -27.45
N THR A 17 -5.34 34.63 -26.92
CA THR A 17 -5.31 34.17 -25.52
C THR A 17 -4.73 32.77 -25.39
N THR A 18 -3.44 32.62 -25.68
CA THR A 18 -2.70 31.45 -25.21
C THR A 18 -2.47 31.62 -23.71
N LEU A 19 -3.35 31.00 -22.91
CA LEU A 19 -3.16 30.82 -21.48
C LEU A 19 -1.81 30.15 -21.24
N LEU A 20 -0.87 30.88 -20.65
CA LEU A 20 0.35 30.31 -20.08
C LEU A 20 -0.07 29.49 -18.86
N ALA A 21 -0.36 28.21 -19.10
CA ALA A 21 -0.59 27.24 -18.03
C ALA A 21 0.68 27.10 -17.19
N GLN A 22 0.55 27.27 -15.87
CA GLN A 22 1.66 27.10 -14.94
C GLN A 22 2.12 25.63 -14.96
N THR A 23 3.29 25.39 -15.54
CA THR A 23 3.84 24.04 -15.68
C THR A 23 4.35 23.56 -14.33
N THR A 24 3.68 22.53 -13.79
CA THR A 24 4.17 21.82 -12.59
C THR A 24 5.22 20.83 -13.05
N ILE A 25 6.45 20.96 -12.55
CA ILE A 25 7.53 20.02 -12.87
C ILE A 25 7.61 18.99 -11.74
N SER A 26 7.30 17.75 -12.07
CA SER A 26 7.44 16.63 -11.14
C SER A 26 8.83 16.01 -11.28
N THR A 27 9.58 15.93 -10.18
CA THR A 27 10.91 15.33 -10.15
C THR A 27 11.04 14.37 -8.97
N VAL A 28 12.02 13.48 -9.04
CA VAL A 28 12.38 12.59 -7.94
C VAL A 28 13.76 13.02 -7.46
N ALA A 29 13.89 13.31 -6.17
CA ALA A 29 15.18 13.63 -5.55
C ALA A 29 15.79 12.38 -4.95
N GLU A 30 17.05 12.08 -5.31
CA GLU A 30 17.74 10.89 -4.83
C GLU A 30 18.11 11.05 -3.35
N MET A 31 17.97 9.96 -2.59
CA MET A 31 18.33 9.93 -1.18
C MET A 31 19.85 9.76 -1.05
N LYS A 32 20.54 10.75 -0.48
CA LYS A 32 22.00 10.70 -0.33
C LYS A 32 22.48 10.26 1.04
N LYS A 33 21.78 10.68 2.10
CA LYS A 33 22.22 10.41 3.46
C LYS A 33 21.04 10.16 4.39
N VAL A 34 21.20 9.17 5.27
CA VAL A 34 20.29 8.89 6.38
C VAL A 34 21.11 8.89 7.66
N THR A 35 20.68 9.68 8.63
CA THR A 35 21.27 9.69 9.98
C THR A 35 20.21 9.20 10.94
N VAL A 36 20.45 8.06 11.59
CA VAL A 36 19.50 7.42 12.50
C VAL A 36 19.78 7.87 13.93
N PHE A 37 18.73 8.26 14.65
CA PHE A 37 18.72 8.64 16.06
C PHE A 37 17.80 7.71 16.86
N PHE A 38 17.87 7.79 18.19
CA PHE A 38 17.03 6.97 19.08
C PHE A 38 15.52 7.18 18.90
N THR A 39 15.11 8.38 18.48
CA THR A 39 13.70 8.78 18.36
C THR A 39 13.26 8.99 16.90
N GLY A 40 14.11 8.70 15.92
CA GLY A 40 13.75 8.89 14.51
C GLY A 40 14.95 8.86 13.57
N ALA A 41 14.74 9.22 12.31
CA ALA A 41 15.81 9.31 11.32
C ALA A 41 15.72 10.63 10.57
N GLN A 42 16.87 11.28 10.37
CA GLN A 42 17.00 12.43 9.48
C GLN A 42 17.42 11.94 8.10
N ILE A 43 16.62 12.28 7.09
CA ILE A 43 16.85 11.89 5.70
C ILE A 43 17.22 13.14 4.89
N GLN A 44 18.28 13.05 4.11
CA GLN A 44 18.74 14.12 3.21
C GLN A 44 18.63 13.65 1.76
N HIS A 45 17.84 14.39 0.99
CA HIS A 45 17.70 14.23 -0.45
C HIS A 45 18.44 15.34 -1.17
N GLU A 46 19.10 15.01 -2.27
CA GLU A 46 19.73 15.99 -3.15
C GLU A 46 19.38 15.68 -4.60
N GLY A 47 19.17 16.74 -5.40
CA GLY A 47 18.88 16.62 -6.81
C GLY A 47 19.35 17.87 -7.55
N LYS A 48 19.79 17.68 -8.80
CA LYS A 48 20.06 18.79 -9.72
C LYS A 48 18.86 18.95 -10.64
N LEU A 49 18.42 20.19 -10.81
CA LEU A 49 17.28 20.51 -11.67
C LEU A 49 17.57 21.78 -12.45
N ASP A 50 17.33 21.74 -13.76
CA ASP A 50 17.41 22.90 -14.63
C ASP A 50 16.09 23.67 -14.59
N LEU A 51 16.14 24.90 -14.07
CA LEU A 51 14.99 25.78 -13.92
C LEU A 51 14.88 26.75 -15.09
N LYS A 52 13.64 27.07 -15.49
CA LYS A 52 13.35 28.10 -16.50
C LYS A 52 13.08 29.44 -15.82
N PRO A 53 13.37 30.57 -16.48
CA PRO A 53 13.04 31.88 -15.94
C PRO A 53 11.52 32.02 -15.75
N GLY A 54 11.10 32.49 -14.57
CA GLY A 54 9.69 32.69 -14.21
C GLY A 54 9.27 31.94 -12.94
N LYS A 55 7.98 32.01 -12.61
CA LYS A 55 7.40 31.31 -11.46
C LYS A 55 7.13 29.85 -11.83
N GLN A 56 7.75 28.91 -11.10
CA GLN A 56 7.56 27.48 -11.30
C GLN A 56 7.16 26.78 -10.00
N GLU A 57 6.35 25.73 -10.12
CA GLU A 57 6.03 24.82 -9.02
C GLU A 57 6.72 23.48 -9.25
N ILE A 58 7.53 23.06 -8.28
CA ILE A 58 8.33 21.83 -8.35
C ILE A 58 7.77 20.86 -7.32
N VAL A 59 7.46 19.64 -7.76
CA VAL A 59 6.90 18.60 -6.91
C VAL A 59 7.89 17.45 -6.83
N PHE A 60 8.48 17.27 -5.64
CA PHE A 60 9.32 16.12 -5.35
C PHE A 60 8.47 14.92 -4.95
N GLN A 61 8.57 13.84 -5.73
CA GLN A 61 7.83 12.60 -5.51
C GLN A 61 8.71 11.52 -4.85
N LYS A 62 8.06 10.46 -4.33
CA LYS A 62 8.71 9.31 -3.67
C LYS A 62 9.49 9.65 -2.40
N LEU A 63 8.96 10.61 -1.63
CA LEU A 63 9.43 10.89 -0.27
C LEU A 63 8.69 9.98 0.73
N THR A 64 9.23 9.84 1.93
CA THR A 64 8.61 9.01 2.99
C THR A 64 7.28 9.59 3.48
N ASP A 65 6.33 8.73 3.82
CA ASP A 65 5.01 9.14 4.34
C ASP A 65 5.04 9.67 5.78
N PHE A 66 6.14 9.39 6.49
CA PHE A 66 6.36 9.74 7.90
C PHE A 66 7.08 11.09 8.08
N ILE A 67 6.89 12.03 7.15
CA ILE A 67 7.45 13.39 7.25
C ILE A 67 6.57 14.24 8.17
N ASP A 68 7.19 14.94 9.11
CA ASP A 68 6.56 16.05 9.84
C ASP A 68 6.68 17.33 9.00
N PRO A 69 5.55 17.92 8.53
CA PRO A 69 5.54 19.14 7.72
C PRO A 69 6.32 20.31 8.33
N ASN A 70 6.38 20.41 9.66
CA ASN A 70 7.04 21.52 10.36
C ASN A 70 8.57 21.37 10.41
N THR A 71 9.09 20.19 10.07
CA THR A 71 10.53 19.90 10.15
C THR A 71 11.23 19.96 8.79
N VAL A 72 10.47 20.15 7.71
CA VAL A 72 11.01 20.15 6.36
C VAL A 72 11.81 21.42 6.11
N GLN A 73 13.11 21.25 5.84
CA GLN A 73 14.01 22.33 5.44
C GLN A 73 14.47 22.10 4.01
N VAL A 74 14.31 23.11 3.17
CA VAL A 74 14.75 23.10 1.77
C VAL A 74 15.86 24.12 1.62
N LYS A 75 17.00 23.66 1.09
CA LYS A 75 18.11 24.52 0.69
C LYS A 75 18.32 24.36 -0.81
N ALA A 76 18.56 25.49 -1.46
CA ALA A 76 18.87 25.53 -2.88
C ALA A 76 20.07 26.43 -3.10
N GLN A 77 20.86 26.12 -4.11
CA GLN A 77 22.06 26.86 -4.48
C GLN A 77 21.88 27.41 -5.90
N GLY A 78 21.97 28.73 -6.07
CA GLY A 78 21.80 29.43 -7.35
C GLY A 78 20.96 30.70 -7.24
N ASP A 79 20.71 31.36 -8.39
CA ASP A 79 19.86 32.55 -8.50
C ASP A 79 18.37 32.18 -8.49
N LEU A 80 17.84 31.87 -7.32
CA LEU A 80 16.41 31.62 -7.14
C LEU A 80 15.92 32.12 -5.79
N THR A 81 14.61 32.34 -5.68
CA THR A 81 13.93 32.66 -4.43
C THR A 81 12.87 31.62 -4.14
N ILE A 82 12.95 31.00 -2.97
CA ILE A 82 11.94 30.03 -2.51
C ILE A 82 10.76 30.83 -1.96
N LEU A 83 9.62 30.76 -2.64
CA LEU A 83 8.41 31.47 -2.23
C LEU A 83 7.66 30.74 -1.10
N SER A 84 7.51 29.42 -1.23
CA SER A 84 6.79 28.60 -0.26
C SER A 84 7.17 27.14 -0.41
N VAL A 85 7.23 26.43 0.72
CA VAL A 85 7.37 24.97 0.76
C VAL A 85 6.10 24.39 1.36
N ARG A 86 5.54 23.38 0.71
CA ARG A 86 4.37 22.65 1.20
C ARG A 86 4.55 21.16 0.99
N THR A 87 4.20 20.39 2.00
CA THR A 87 4.13 18.94 1.93
C THR A 87 2.69 18.50 1.73
N ARG A 88 2.45 17.59 0.79
CA ARG A 88 1.13 16.95 0.60
C ARG A 88 1.32 15.45 0.52
N LYS A 89 0.40 14.69 1.13
CA LYS A 89 0.32 13.25 0.95
C LYS A 89 -0.48 12.96 -0.31
N ASN A 90 0.08 12.15 -1.20
CA ASN A 90 -0.61 11.70 -2.39
C ASN A 90 -1.27 10.34 -2.11
N TYR A 91 -2.57 10.34 -1.86
CA TYR A 91 -3.33 9.12 -1.55
C TYR A 91 -3.78 8.35 -2.80
N GLU A 92 -3.61 8.91 -4.00
CA GLU A 92 -4.03 8.26 -5.25
C GLU A 92 -2.96 7.33 -5.84
N ASP A 93 -1.72 7.42 -5.36
CA ASP A 93 -0.58 6.64 -5.86
C ASP A 93 -0.38 5.30 -5.12
N LEU A 94 -1.48 4.62 -4.79
CA LEU A 94 -1.50 3.31 -4.12
C LEU A 94 -0.91 2.17 -4.96
N LYS A 95 -0.38 2.45 -6.17
CA LYS A 95 0.14 1.42 -7.08
C LYS A 95 1.52 0.89 -6.70
N ILE A 96 2.32 1.61 -5.92
CA ILE A 96 3.68 1.16 -5.58
C ILE A 96 3.66 0.03 -4.54
N GLY A 97 2.59 -0.09 -3.75
CA GLY A 97 2.42 -1.16 -2.77
C GLY A 97 1.67 -2.39 -3.28
N SER A 98 0.91 -2.32 -4.38
CA SER A 98 -0.11 -3.35 -4.65
C SER A 98 0.48 -4.73 -4.91
N GLU A 99 1.53 -4.87 -5.73
CA GLU A 99 2.01 -6.21 -6.15
C GLU A 99 2.79 -6.93 -5.04
N GLN A 100 3.70 -6.21 -4.35
CA GLN A 100 4.44 -6.78 -3.22
C GLN A 100 3.51 -7.05 -2.03
N MET A 101 2.56 -6.14 -1.74
CA MET A 101 1.59 -6.34 -0.67
C MET A 101 0.59 -7.46 -1.01
N LYS A 102 0.21 -7.60 -2.29
CA LYS A 102 -0.67 -8.69 -2.76
C LYS A 102 0.03 -10.04 -2.63
N SER A 103 1.25 -10.17 -3.14
CA SER A 103 2.02 -11.42 -3.01
C SER A 103 2.30 -11.80 -1.56
N LEU A 104 2.56 -10.83 -0.68
CA LEU A 104 2.72 -11.08 0.75
C LEU A 104 1.40 -11.51 1.41
N ASN A 105 0.27 -10.89 1.03
CA ASN A 105 -1.05 -11.29 1.51
C ASN A 105 -1.47 -12.68 1.03
N GLU A 106 -1.14 -13.04 -0.21
CA GLU A 106 -1.35 -14.38 -0.76
C GLU A 106 -0.55 -15.42 0.02
N LYS A 107 0.75 -15.17 0.28
CA LYS A 107 1.57 -16.03 1.14
C LYS A 107 0.98 -16.17 2.54
N ARG A 108 0.54 -15.07 3.15
CA ARG A 108 -0.11 -15.07 4.47
C ARG A 108 -1.39 -15.92 4.47
N LYS A 109 -2.21 -15.80 3.42
CA LYS A 109 -3.45 -16.56 3.28
C LYS A 109 -3.17 -18.06 3.10
N ALA A 110 -2.18 -18.42 2.28
CA ALA A 110 -1.76 -19.80 2.10
C ALA A 110 -1.26 -20.42 3.41
N LEU A 111 -0.40 -19.71 4.14
CA LEU A 111 0.12 -20.20 5.42
C LEU A 111 -0.98 -20.36 6.47
N LYS A 112 -1.95 -19.42 6.52
CA LYS A 112 -3.11 -19.52 7.41
C LYS A 112 -3.99 -20.72 7.06
N SER A 113 -4.17 -21.01 5.77
CA SER A 113 -4.92 -22.18 5.32
C SER A 113 -4.23 -23.47 5.76
N ASN A 114 -2.91 -23.55 5.62
CA ASN A 114 -2.13 -24.72 6.05
C ASN A 114 -2.19 -24.92 7.57
N ASP A 115 -2.09 -23.84 8.36
CA ASP A 115 -2.23 -23.90 9.81
C ASP A 115 -3.62 -24.41 10.22
N GLN A 116 -4.68 -23.96 9.54
CA GLN A 116 -6.03 -24.45 9.79
C GLN A 116 -6.14 -25.95 9.49
N THR A 117 -5.68 -26.41 8.32
CA THR A 117 -5.72 -27.83 7.97
C THR A 117 -4.97 -28.70 8.98
N LEU A 118 -3.80 -28.26 9.44
CA LEU A 118 -3.01 -28.97 10.46
C LEU A 118 -3.73 -29.03 11.81
N ARG A 119 -4.43 -27.96 12.20
CA ARG A 119 -5.25 -27.94 13.43
C ARG A 119 -6.44 -28.88 13.33
N ASP A 120 -7.08 -28.91 12.16
CA ASP A 120 -8.21 -29.80 11.91
C ASP A 120 -7.74 -31.27 11.96
N GLU A 121 -6.63 -31.60 11.30
CA GLU A 121 -6.01 -32.94 11.34
C GLU A 121 -5.63 -33.33 12.77
N TYR A 122 -5.01 -32.42 13.52
CA TYR A 122 -4.68 -32.66 14.93
C TYR A 122 -5.93 -32.96 15.77
N THR A 123 -7.00 -32.20 15.56
CA THR A 123 -8.28 -32.38 16.27
C THR A 123 -8.91 -33.74 15.96
N ILE A 124 -8.84 -34.18 14.70
CA ILE A 124 -9.31 -35.51 14.28
C ILE A 124 -8.49 -36.60 14.99
N LEU A 125 -7.16 -36.52 14.94
CA LEU A 125 -6.28 -37.51 15.56
C LEU A 125 -6.45 -37.57 17.09
N GLU A 126 -6.66 -36.43 17.74
CA GLU A 126 -6.94 -36.35 19.17
C GLU A 126 -8.28 -37.01 19.51
N THR A 127 -9.30 -36.78 18.68
CA THR A 127 -10.62 -37.42 18.83
C THR A 127 -10.52 -38.93 18.65
N ASP A 128 -9.83 -39.40 17.61
CA ASP A 128 -9.60 -40.82 17.35
C ASP A 128 -8.86 -41.50 18.51
N LYS A 129 -7.80 -40.87 19.02
CA LYS A 129 -7.08 -41.37 20.21
C LYS A 129 -8.01 -41.51 21.41
N ASN A 130 -8.83 -40.50 21.69
CA ASN A 130 -9.77 -40.51 22.80
C ASN A 130 -10.82 -41.61 22.65
N LEU A 131 -11.31 -41.85 21.43
CA LEU A 131 -12.24 -42.95 21.15
C LEU A 131 -11.59 -44.31 21.34
N LEU A 132 -10.37 -44.52 20.85
CA LEU A 132 -9.64 -45.78 21.05
C LEU A 132 -9.39 -46.06 22.54
N MET A 133 -9.04 -45.04 23.32
CA MET A 133 -8.90 -45.16 24.77
C MET A 133 -10.22 -45.57 25.43
N ARG A 134 -11.32 -44.87 25.11
CA ARG A 134 -12.64 -45.19 25.66
C ARG A 134 -13.12 -46.58 25.24
N ASN A 135 -12.90 -46.99 23.98
CA ASN A 135 -13.27 -48.32 23.49
C ASN A 135 -12.48 -49.42 24.22
N ARG A 136 -11.18 -49.19 24.49
CA ARG A 136 -10.36 -50.10 25.30
C ARG A 136 -10.92 -50.26 26.71
N ASP A 137 -11.32 -49.16 27.34
CA ASP A 137 -11.86 -49.17 28.72
C ASP A 137 -13.27 -49.81 28.77
N LEU A 138 -14.08 -49.62 27.73
CA LEU A 138 -15.43 -50.20 27.61
C LEU A 138 -15.43 -51.70 27.33
N LYS A 139 -14.34 -52.27 26.80
CA LYS A 139 -14.21 -53.73 26.55
C LYS A 139 -14.24 -54.58 27.82
N GLY A 140 -14.22 -53.95 29.01
CA GLY A 140 -14.43 -54.61 30.31
C GLY A 140 -15.91 -54.73 30.74
N TYR A 141 -16.85 -54.07 30.05
CA TYR A 141 -18.29 -54.16 30.31
C TYR A 141 -19.00 -54.81 29.10
N ASN A 142 -19.88 -55.77 29.38
CA ASN A 142 -20.44 -56.78 28.46
C ASN A 142 -21.30 -56.29 27.26
N ASP A 143 -21.21 -55.02 26.82
CA ASP A 143 -21.91 -54.56 25.62
C ASP A 143 -21.06 -53.53 24.86
N GLY A 144 -20.29 -54.02 23.88
CA GLY A 144 -19.35 -53.22 23.11
C GLY A 144 -20.05 -52.39 22.04
N LEU A 145 -20.00 -51.06 22.17
CA LEU A 145 -20.46 -50.14 21.12
C LEU A 145 -19.81 -50.50 19.77
N LYS A 146 -20.65 -50.70 18.74
CA LYS A 146 -20.17 -51.07 17.40
C LYS A 146 -19.35 -49.93 16.83
N MET A 147 -18.15 -50.26 16.37
CA MET A 147 -17.19 -49.29 15.80
C MET A 147 -17.77 -48.47 14.62
N SER A 148 -18.83 -48.96 13.97
CA SER A 148 -19.57 -48.26 12.93
C SER A 148 -20.30 -47.01 13.44
N GLU A 149 -20.92 -47.06 14.62
CA GLU A 149 -21.72 -45.95 15.16
C GLU A 149 -20.82 -44.80 15.66
N LEU A 150 -19.64 -45.14 16.18
CA LEU A 150 -18.61 -44.16 16.55
C LEU A 150 -18.04 -43.43 15.32
N LYS A 151 -17.85 -44.14 14.20
CA LYS A 151 -17.37 -43.56 12.95
C LYS A 151 -18.38 -42.57 12.36
N ASP A 152 -19.66 -42.90 12.41
CA ASP A 152 -20.72 -42.01 11.91
C ASP A 152 -20.87 -40.74 12.77
N ALA A 153 -20.75 -40.85 14.11
CA ALA A 153 -20.74 -39.68 14.99
C ALA A 153 -19.56 -38.73 14.74
N LEU A 154 -18.39 -39.28 14.37
CA LEU A 154 -17.18 -38.53 14.06
C LEU A 154 -17.31 -37.76 12.74
N LEU A 155 -17.88 -38.38 11.71
CA LEU A 155 -18.21 -37.71 10.44
C LEU A 155 -19.21 -36.55 10.63
N LEU A 156 -20.08 -36.64 11.64
CA LEU A 156 -21.08 -35.62 11.96
C LEU A 156 -20.47 -34.41 12.69
N CYS A 157 -19.45 -34.61 13.53
CA CYS A 157 -18.73 -33.53 14.21
C CYS A 157 -17.79 -32.75 13.29
N ILE A 158 -17.28 -33.36 12.21
CA ILE A 158 -16.38 -32.71 11.24
C ILE A 158 -17.15 -31.85 10.23
N LYS A 159 -18.47 -32.06 10.07
CA LYS A 159 -19.30 -31.37 9.07
C LYS A 159 -19.91 -30.03 9.55
N ASN A 160 -19.74 -29.67 10.82
CA ASN A 160 -20.28 -28.45 11.44
C ASN A 160 -19.15 -27.54 11.88
#